data_AF-A0A928FU60-F1
#
_entry.id   AF-A0A928FU60-F1
#
_cell.length_a   1.000
_cell.length_b   1.000
_cell.length_c   1.000
_cell.angle_alpha   90.00
_cell.angle_beta   90.00
_cell.angle_gamma   90.00
#
_symmetry.space_group_name_H-M   'P 1'
#
loop_
_entity.id
_entity.type
_entity.pdbx_description
1 polymer ?
#
loop_
_entity_poly.entity_id
_entity_poly.type
_entity_poly.pdbx_seq_one_letter_code
_entity_poly.pdbx_strand_id
1 'polypeptide(L)' 'MTYKEAIAEIEQILKSLREEQNSIDTLSERVARATELIALCREKLRKAENDVNKVLEE' A
#
# COMPACT_ATOMS: atom_id res chain seq x y z
N MET A 1 -9.24 7.28 -0.35
CA MET A 1 -7.79 7.00 -0.43
C MET A 1 -7.41 6.73 -1.88
N THR A 2 -6.55 7.57 -2.44
CA THR A 2 -5.94 7.46 -3.77
C THR A 2 -4.71 6.55 -3.72
N TYR A 3 -4.24 6.09 -4.88
CA TYR A 3 -2.99 5.30 -4.95
C TYR A 3 -1.79 6.08 -4.39
N LYS A 4 -1.74 7.40 -4.67
CA LYS A 4 -0.68 8.29 -4.21
C LYS A 4 -0.66 8.46 -2.68
N GLU A 5 -1.84 8.59 -2.07
CA GLU A 5 -1.96 8.63 -0.61
C GLU A 5 -1.52 7.32 0.05
N ALA A 6 -1.90 6.17 -0.52
CA ALA A 6 -1.49 4.86 0.01
C ALA A 6 0.03 4.65 -0.06
N ILE A 7 0.68 5.07 -1.16
CA ILE A 7 2.14 5.05 -1.28
C ILE A 7 2.80 5.96 -0.23
N ALA A 8 2.28 7.19 -0.05
CA ALA A 8 2.82 8.12 0.93
C ALA A 8 2.70 7.58 2.37
N GLU A 9 1.59 6.91 2.71
CA GLU A 9 1.40 6.27 4.00
C GLU A 9 2.37 5.10 4.21
N ILE A 10 2.62 4.28 3.17
CA ILE A 10 3.63 3.21 3.22
C ILE A 10 5.05 3.78 3.43
N GLU A 11 5.41 4.88 2.76
CA GLU A 11 6.71 5.54 2.95
C GLU A 11 6.86 6.09 4.38
N GLN A 12 5.79 6.67 4.94
CA GLN A 12 5.79 7.12 6.34
C GLN A 12 5.95 5.95 7.30
N ILE A 13 5.25 4.84 7.07
CA ILE A 13 5.40 3.62 7.86
C ILE A 13 6.85 3.12 7.81
N LEU A 14 7.45 3.03 6.62
CA LEU A 14 8.84 2.61 6.44
C LEU A 14 9.83 3.55 7.12
N LYS A 15 9.57 4.86 7.09
CA LYS A 15 10.39 5.86 7.77
C LYS A 15 10.31 5.67 9.28
N SER A 16 9.10 5.54 9.83
CA SER A 16 8.91 5.27 11.26
C SER A 16 9.57 3.96 11.66
N LEU A 17 9.49 2.89 10.87
CA LEU A 17 10.12 1.60 11.18
C LEU A 17 11.66 1.67 11.31
N ARG A 18 12.30 2.68 10.71
CA ARG A 18 13.76 2.91 10.83
C ARG A 18 14.14 3.73 12.06
N GLU A 19 13.18 4.31 12.76
CA GLU A 19 13.44 5.04 14.00
C GLU A 19 13.64 4.05 15.15
N GLU A 20 14.76 4.18 15.87
CA GLU A 20 15.19 3.25 16.95
C GLU A 20 14.24 3.19 18.15
N GLN A 21 13.19 4.03 18.22
CA GLN A 21 12.26 4.07 19.35
C GLN A 21 11.00 3.21 19.20
N ASN A 22 10.89 2.38 18.14
CA ASN A 22 9.69 1.57 17.96
C ASN A 22 9.75 0.28 18.77
N SER A 23 8.75 0.08 19.64
CA SER A 23 8.53 -1.19 20.33
C SER A 23 8.10 -2.28 19.33
N ILE A 24 8.40 -3.55 19.63
CA ILE A 24 8.11 -4.69 18.73
C ILE A 24 6.61 -4.82 18.38
N ASP A 25 5.73 -4.45 19.31
CA ASP A 25 4.28 -4.40 19.08
C ASP A 25 3.90 -3.34 18.05
N THR A 26 4.48 -2.14 18.15
CA THR A 26 4.24 -1.05 17.19
C THR A 26 4.80 -1.35 15.80
N LEU A 27 5.89 -2.12 15.71
CA LEU A 27 6.40 -2.65 14.44
C LEU A 27 5.39 -3.57 13.78
N SER A 28 4.79 -4.49 14.55
CA SER A 28 3.84 -5.48 14.05
C SER A 28 2.56 -4.84 13.50
N GLU A 29 1.99 -3.86 14.23
CA GLU A 29 0.82 -3.11 13.76
C GLU A 29 1.12 -2.31 12.48
N ARG A 30 2.27 -1.65 12.42
CA ARG A 30 2.71 -0.87 11.25
C ARG A 30 2.90 -1.74 10.01
N VAL A 31 3.50 -2.93 10.18
CA VAL A 31 3.68 -3.90 9.09
C VAL A 31 2.33 -4.46 8.62
N ALA A 32 1.41 -4.77 9.54
CA ALA A 32 0.06 -5.18 9.18
C ALA A 32 -0.66 -4.10 8.35
N ARG A 33 -0.55 -2.83 8.78
CA ARG A 33 -1.12 -1.69 8.06
C ARG A 33 -0.51 -1.51 6.67
N ALA A 34 0.81 -1.59 6.54
CA ALA A 34 1.48 -1.51 5.24
C ALA A 34 1.01 -2.63 4.30
N THR A 35 0.78 -3.83 4.83
CA THR A 35 0.27 -4.98 4.06
C THR A 35 -1.14 -4.72 3.52
N GLU A 36 -2.04 -4.15 4.32
CA GLU A 36 -3.37 -3.74 3.86
C GLU A 36 -3.29 -2.70 2.72
N LEU A 37 -2.46 -1.68 2.88
CA LEU A 37 -2.28 -0.62 1.89
C LEU A 37 -1.76 -1.18 0.56
N ILE A 38 -0.79 -2.11 0.62
CA ILE A 38 -0.25 -2.78 -0.56
C ILE A 38 -1.34 -3.62 -1.26
N ALA A 39 -2.16 -4.36 -0.51
CA ALA A 39 -3.25 -5.14 -1.07
C ALA A 39 -4.26 -4.24 -1.82
N LEU A 40 -4.60 -3.10 -1.22
CA LEU A 40 -5.52 -2.12 -1.79
C LEU A 40 -4.95 -1.47 -3.06
N CYS A 41 -3.65 -1.18 -3.08
CA CYS A 41 -2.95 -0.70 -4.27
C CYS A 41 -2.96 -1.73 -5.41
N ARG A 42 -2.73 -3.02 -5.10
CA ARG A 42 -2.76 -4.11 -6.08
C ARG A 42 -4.15 -4.28 -6.67
N GLU A 43 -5.20 -4.21 -5.87
CA GLU A 43 -6.57 -4.30 -6.36
C GLU A 43 -6.90 -3.19 -7.36
N LYS A 44 -6.49 -1.95 -7.04
CA LYS A 44 -6.68 -0.81 -7.96
C LYS A 44 -5.92 -0.95 -9.26
N LEU A 45 -4.67 -1.42 -9.20
CA LEU A 45 -3.87 -1.68 -10.40
C LEU A 45 -4.54 -2.77 -11.26
N ARG A 46 -4.97 -3.86 -10.64
CA ARG A 46 -5.67 -4.95 -11.35
C ARG A 46 -6.96 -4.48 -11.99
N LYS A 47 -7.71 -3.60 -11.33
CA LYS A 47 -8.91 -2.98 -11.90
C LYS A 47 -8.58 -2.12 -13.12
N ALA A 48 -7.56 -1.26 -13.01
CA ALA A 48 -7.11 -0.44 -14.14
C ALA A 48 -6.61 -1.31 -15.31
N GLU A 49 -5.88 -2.39 -15.04
CA GLU A 49 -5.42 -3.34 -16.05
C GLU A 49 -6.57 -4.06 -16.75
N ASN A 50 -7.59 -4.49 -15.99
CA ASN A 50 -8.81 -5.08 -16.56
C ASN A 50 -9.58 -4.08 -17.44
N ASP A 51 -9.68 -2.82 -17.02
CA ASP A 51 -10.35 -1.78 -17.80
C ASP A 51 -9.59 -1.51 -19.11
N VAL A 52 -8.25 -1.52 -19.09
CA VAL A 52 -7.41 -1.41 -20.29
C VAL A 52 -7.58 -2.63 -21.20
N ASN A 53 -7.54 -3.85 -20.65
CA ASN A 53 -7.70 -5.08 -21.44
C ASN A 53 -9.08 -5.13 -22.11
N LYS A 54 -10.15 -4.72 -21.43
CA LYS A 54 -11.49 -4.63 -22.04
C LYS A 54 -11.52 -3.72 -23.27
N VAL A 55 -10.84 -2.57 -23.19
CA VAL A 55 -10.77 -1.62 -24.32
C VAL A 55 -9.94 -2.19 -25.48
N LEU A 56 -8.97 -3.06 -25.21
CA LEU A 56 -8.14 -3.70 -26.24
C LEU A 56 -8.80 -4.94 -26.88
N GLU A 57 -9.80 -5.53 -26.23
CA GLU A 57 -10.59 -6.66 -26.74
C GLU A 57 -11.83 -6.22 -27.58
N GLU A 58 -12.11 -4.91 -27.66
CA GLU A 58 -13.06 -4.28 -28.61
C GLU A 58 -12.36 -3.81 -29.89
#